data_AF-A0A2S9IPN1-F1
#
_entry.id   AF-A0A2S9IPN1-F1
#
_cell.length_a   1.000
_cell.length_b   1.000
_cell.length_c   1.000
_cell.angle_alpha   90.00
_cell.angle_beta   90.00
_cell.angle_gamma   90.00
#
_symmetry.space_group_name_H-M   'P 1'
#
loop_
_entity.id
_entity.type
_entity.pdbx_description
1 polymer ?
#
loop_
_entity_poly.entity_id
_entity_poly.type
_entity_poly.pdbx_seq_one_letter_code
_entity_poly.pdbx_strand_id
1 'polypeptide(L)'
;MARAPTIVVTLIVAGLFAWAVPLVRLFGAFQPLIVALSIMVAAVFVRLNRGMPTLEWKSLDPDKRKDLTASIVSVTTEYGWIIGINAAALVGLVTLSVIGAEDAALWPEDARRTVAGVVGGVVTLCAARMAYVVWRDIDIVRLQKRLIDGAASKESEERELALADEKVARIRGANVRPVEVKPPKAWGE
;
A
#
# COMPACT_ATOMS: atom_id res chain seq x y z
N MET A 1 -7.43 5.15 8.27
CA MET A 1 -6.99 6.48 8.79
C MET A 1 -6.57 7.48 7.70
N ALA A 2 -6.09 7.08 6.51
CA ALA A 2 -5.70 8.03 5.45
C ALA A 2 -6.85 8.80 4.73
N ARG A 3 -8.12 8.49 5.03
CA ARG A 3 -9.28 9.06 4.30
C ARG A 3 -9.57 10.52 4.71
N ALA A 4 -9.56 10.83 6.00
CA ALA A 4 -9.80 12.17 6.52
C ALA A 4 -8.79 13.22 6.01
N PRO A 5 -7.45 13.00 6.08
CA PRO A 5 -6.50 13.98 5.58
C PRO A 5 -6.61 14.16 4.07
N THR A 6 -6.90 13.09 3.32
CA THR A 6 -7.12 13.17 1.87
C THR A 6 -8.31 14.08 1.55
N ILE A 7 -9.44 13.91 2.25
CA ILE A 7 -10.63 14.74 2.05
C ILE A 7 -10.33 16.21 2.38
N VAL A 8 -9.67 16.48 3.51
CA VAL A 8 -9.32 17.85 3.91
C VAL A 8 -8.42 18.53 2.88
N VAL A 9 -7.35 17.85 2.44
CA VAL A 9 -6.45 18.38 1.41
C VAL A 9 -7.18 18.60 0.09
N THR A 10 -8.01 17.66 -0.34
CA THR A 10 -8.82 17.80 -1.55
C THR A 10 -9.75 19.01 -1.48
N LEU A 11 -10.43 19.23 -0.35
CA LEU A 11 -11.34 20.37 -0.18
C LEU A 11 -10.59 21.70 -0.16
N ILE A 12 -9.44 21.76 0.51
CA ILE A 12 -8.60 22.97 0.54
C ILE A 12 -8.12 23.30 -0.88
N VAL A 13 -7.59 22.33 -1.61
CA VAL A 13 -7.11 22.57 -2.98
C VAL A 13 -8.25 22.90 -3.93
N ALA A 14 -9.41 22.27 -3.78
CA ALA A 14 -10.61 22.62 -4.54
C ALA A 14 -11.02 24.09 -4.31
N GLY A 15 -11.02 24.54 -3.05
CA GLY A 15 -11.28 25.93 -2.70
C GLY A 15 -10.25 26.90 -3.30
N LEU A 16 -8.97 26.54 -3.24
CA LEU A 16 -7.88 27.32 -3.84
C LEU A 16 -8.04 27.43 -5.36
N PHE A 17 -8.41 26.35 -6.04
CA PHE A 17 -8.65 26.37 -7.49
C PHE A 17 -9.89 27.19 -7.84
N ALA A 18 -10.97 27.06 -7.06
CA ALA A 18 -12.19 27.82 -7.28
C ALA A 18 -11.97 29.33 -7.13
N TRP A 19 -11.08 29.74 -6.22
CA TRP A 19 -10.81 31.14 -5.93
C TRP A 19 -9.70 31.74 -6.80
N ALA A 20 -8.58 31.03 -6.99
CA ALA A 20 -7.36 31.60 -7.56
C ALA A 20 -7.12 31.26 -9.04
N VAL A 21 -7.77 30.23 -9.59
CA VAL A 21 -7.45 29.71 -10.94
C VAL A 21 -8.57 30.02 -11.92
N PRO A 22 -8.35 30.90 -12.92
CA PRO A 22 -9.30 31.12 -13.99
C PRO A 22 -9.46 29.85 -14.84
N LEU A 23 -10.70 29.38 -15.02
CA LEU A 23 -11.00 28.17 -15.78
C LEU A 23 -10.35 28.18 -17.17
N VAL A 24 -10.38 29.33 -17.86
CA VAL A 24 -9.78 29.51 -19.21
C VAL A 24 -8.28 29.19 -19.22
N ARG A 25 -7.54 29.55 -18.17
CA ARG A 25 -6.11 29.23 -18.08
C ARG A 25 -5.87 27.74 -17.79
N LEU A 26 -6.84 27.08 -17.15
CA LEU A 26 -6.76 25.66 -16.80
C LEU A 26 -6.82 24.76 -18.05
N PHE A 27 -7.50 25.20 -19.11
CA PHE A 27 -7.55 24.49 -20.39
C PHE A 27 -6.16 24.21 -20.97
N GLY A 28 -5.21 25.14 -20.81
CA GLY A 28 -3.82 24.94 -21.23
C GLY A 28 -3.11 23.78 -20.50
N ALA A 29 -3.61 23.38 -19.34
CA ALA A 29 -3.09 22.27 -18.54
C ALA A 29 -3.88 20.96 -18.73
N PHE A 30 -5.02 20.95 -19.42
CA PHE A 30 -5.86 19.76 -19.56
C PHE A 30 -5.15 18.61 -20.27
N GLN A 31 -4.43 18.87 -21.36
CA GLN A 31 -3.72 17.81 -22.08
C GLN A 31 -2.64 17.13 -21.21
N PRO A 32 -1.74 17.87 -20.53
CA PRO A 32 -0.83 17.28 -19.54
C PRO A 32 -1.55 16.48 -18.43
N LEU A 33 -2.68 16.99 -17.92
CA LEU A 33 -3.46 16.33 -16.86
C LEU A 33 -4.10 15.02 -17.34
N ILE A 34 -4.67 15.01 -18.55
CA ILE A 34 -5.24 13.82 -19.19
C ILE A 34 -4.16 12.75 -19.37
N VAL A 35 -2.98 13.13 -19.86
CA VAL A 35 -1.84 12.20 -20.02
C VAL A 35 -1.41 11.64 -18.67
N ALA A 36 -1.22 12.49 -17.66
CA ALA A 36 -0.81 12.06 -16.34
C ALA A 36 -1.82 11.09 -15.69
N LEU A 37 -3.12 11.40 -15.76
CA LEU A 37 -4.18 10.52 -15.23
C LEU A 37 -4.26 9.20 -16.01
N SER A 38 -4.05 9.21 -17.32
CA SER A 38 -4.01 7.99 -18.13
C SER A 38 -2.86 7.06 -17.71
N ILE A 39 -1.68 7.63 -17.43
CA ILE A 39 -0.53 6.87 -16.91
C ILE A 39 -0.86 6.30 -15.51
N MET A 40 -1.50 7.08 -14.64
CA MET A 40 -1.91 6.60 -13.32
C MET A 40 -2.88 5.42 -13.43
N VAL A 41 -3.89 5.51 -14.30
CA VAL A 41 -4.85 4.41 -14.55
C VAL A 41 -4.13 3.16 -15.05
N ALA A 42 -3.24 3.30 -16.05
CA ALA A 42 -2.45 2.18 -16.56
C ALA A 42 -1.59 1.53 -15.47
N ALA A 43 -0.96 2.33 -14.60
CA ALA A 43 -0.16 1.83 -13.48
C ALA A 43 -0.99 1.05 -12.45
N VAL A 44 -2.26 1.42 -12.21
CA VAL A 44 -3.16 0.66 -11.34
C VAL A 44 -3.63 -0.63 -12.02
N PHE A 45 -3.90 -0.61 -13.33
CA PHE A 45 -4.24 -1.83 -14.08
C PHE A 45 -3.11 -2.87 -14.06
N VAL A 46 -1.87 -2.44 -14.29
CA VAL A 46 -0.70 -3.34 -14.20
C VAL A 46 -0.59 -3.96 -12.81
N ARG A 47 -0.89 -3.21 -11.75
CA ARG A 47 -0.90 -3.72 -10.37
C ARG A 47 -2.01 -4.71 -10.12
N LEU A 48 -3.24 -4.42 -10.53
CA LEU A 48 -4.37 -5.35 -10.41
C LEU A 48 -4.09 -6.66 -11.15
N ASN A 49 -3.43 -6.59 -12.29
CA ASN A 49 -3.08 -7.77 -13.09
C ASN A 49 -1.96 -8.63 -12.48
N ARG A 50 -1.16 -8.10 -11.54
CA ARG A 50 -0.11 -8.88 -10.85
C ARG A 50 -0.67 -9.92 -9.88
N GLY A 51 -1.96 -9.84 -9.54
CA GLY A 51 -2.64 -10.85 -8.71
C GLY A 51 -2.18 -10.88 -7.26
N MET A 52 -2.46 -12.00 -6.58
CA MET A 52 -2.10 -12.20 -5.17
C MET A 52 -0.58 -12.30 -5.03
N PRO A 53 0.06 -11.53 -4.11
CA PRO A 53 1.48 -11.69 -3.88
C PRO A 53 1.78 -13.13 -3.50
N THR A 54 2.87 -13.70 -4.04
CA THR A 54 3.36 -15.05 -3.76
C THR A 54 3.88 -15.15 -2.32
N LEU A 55 2.97 -15.07 -1.36
CA LEU A 55 3.24 -15.32 0.04
C LEU A 55 3.27 -16.84 0.24
N GLU A 56 4.17 -17.33 1.10
CA GLU A 56 4.12 -18.71 1.59
C GLU A 56 2.90 -18.89 2.51
N TRP A 57 1.71 -18.83 1.94
CA TRP A 57 0.45 -18.97 2.67
C TRP A 57 0.34 -20.33 3.37
N LYS A 58 1.13 -21.31 2.96
CA LYS A 58 1.21 -22.65 3.56
C LYS A 58 1.79 -22.66 4.98
N SER A 59 2.60 -21.66 5.37
CA SER A 59 3.17 -21.55 6.72
C SER A 59 2.27 -20.81 7.71
N LEU A 60 1.17 -20.22 7.23
CA LEU A 60 0.18 -19.52 8.06
C LEU A 60 -0.91 -20.46 8.56
N ASP A 61 -1.41 -20.20 9.78
CA ASP A 61 -2.58 -20.87 10.33
C ASP A 61 -3.83 -20.66 9.43
N PRO A 62 -4.74 -21.65 9.33
CA PRO A 62 -5.94 -21.56 8.48
C PRO A 62 -6.79 -20.31 8.72
N ASP A 63 -6.94 -19.87 9.98
CA ASP A 63 -7.72 -18.68 10.32
C ASP A 63 -7.02 -17.39 9.85
N LYS A 64 -5.70 -17.29 10.04
CA LYS A 64 -4.90 -16.16 9.54
C LYS A 64 -4.90 -16.07 8.01
N ARG A 65 -5.03 -17.20 7.30
CA ARG A 65 -5.18 -17.21 5.83
C ARG A 65 -6.48 -16.56 5.38
N LYS A 66 -7.59 -16.81 6.09
CA LYS A 66 -8.89 -16.20 5.75
C LYS A 66 -8.84 -14.68 5.93
N ASP A 67 -8.28 -14.21 7.04
CA ASP A 67 -8.12 -12.78 7.31
C ASP A 67 -7.20 -12.09 6.29
N LEU A 68 -6.10 -12.76 5.91
CA LEU A 68 -5.19 -12.27 4.88
C LEU A 68 -5.89 -12.18 3.52
N THR A 69 -6.65 -13.20 3.13
CA THR A 69 -7.37 -13.24 1.85
C THR A 69 -8.47 -12.16 1.82
N ALA A 70 -9.23 -12.01 2.89
CA ALA A 70 -10.24 -10.95 3.02
C ALA A 70 -9.61 -9.56 2.94
N SER A 71 -8.45 -9.36 3.59
CA SER A 71 -7.70 -8.12 3.51
C SER A 71 -7.23 -7.82 2.08
N ILE A 72 -6.71 -8.82 1.37
CA ILE A 72 -6.27 -8.69 -0.03
C ILE A 72 -7.45 -8.33 -0.94
N VAL A 73 -8.58 -9.04 -0.82
CA VAL A 73 -9.79 -8.73 -1.59
C VAL A 73 -10.25 -7.29 -1.32
N SER A 74 -10.27 -6.87 -0.05
CA SER A 74 -10.60 -5.49 0.31
C SER A 74 -9.66 -4.47 -0.35
N VAL A 75 -8.37 -4.74 -0.45
CA VAL A 75 -7.41 -3.84 -1.13
C VAL A 75 -7.72 -3.77 -2.63
N THR A 76 -7.94 -4.92 -3.25
CA THR A 76 -8.25 -5.03 -4.67
C THR A 76 -9.54 -4.27 -5.00
N THR A 77 -10.56 -4.37 -4.16
CA THR A 77 -11.79 -3.58 -4.30
C THR A 77 -11.52 -2.09 -4.16
N GLU A 78 -10.68 -1.66 -3.21
CA GLU A 78 -10.28 -0.24 -3.10
C GLU A 78 -9.56 0.26 -4.37
N TYR A 79 -8.72 -0.57 -5.00
CA TYR A 79 -8.05 -0.21 -6.26
C TYR A 79 -9.04 -0.07 -7.43
N GLY A 80 -10.08 -0.92 -7.47
CA GLY A 80 -11.18 -0.77 -8.43
C GLY A 80 -11.88 0.59 -8.31
N TRP A 81 -12.15 1.05 -7.09
CA TRP A 81 -12.72 2.38 -6.86
C TRP A 81 -11.78 3.51 -7.30
N ILE A 82 -10.48 3.38 -7.09
CA ILE A 82 -9.48 4.37 -7.54
C ILE A 82 -9.47 4.46 -9.07
N ILE A 83 -9.56 3.33 -9.78
CA ILE A 83 -9.71 3.32 -11.24
C ILE A 83 -10.99 4.05 -11.64
N GLY A 84 -12.12 3.75 -11.00
CA GLY A 84 -13.40 4.41 -11.28
C GLY A 84 -13.33 5.93 -11.15
N ILE A 85 -12.71 6.43 -10.07
CA ILE A 85 -12.52 7.87 -9.84
C ILE A 85 -11.64 8.50 -10.93
N ASN A 86 -10.50 7.86 -11.27
CA ASN A 86 -9.62 8.36 -12.32
C ASN A 86 -10.28 8.33 -13.71
N ALA A 87 -11.07 7.30 -14.01
CA ALA A 87 -11.80 7.20 -15.27
C ALA A 87 -12.86 8.30 -15.38
N ALA A 88 -13.62 8.55 -14.29
CA ALA A 88 -14.57 9.66 -14.25
C ALA A 88 -13.88 11.03 -14.41
N ALA A 89 -12.72 11.22 -13.77
CA ALA A 89 -11.90 12.42 -13.92
C ALA A 89 -11.43 12.62 -15.38
N LEU A 90 -10.95 11.56 -16.01
CA LEU A 90 -10.51 11.57 -17.41
C LEU A 90 -11.65 11.93 -18.35
N VAL A 91 -12.81 11.28 -18.21
CA VAL A 91 -14.00 11.58 -19.01
C VAL A 91 -14.40 13.04 -18.81
N GLY A 92 -14.45 13.52 -17.56
CA GLY A 92 -14.78 14.92 -17.27
C GLY A 92 -13.81 15.92 -17.91
N LEU A 93 -12.50 15.67 -17.85
CA LEU A 93 -11.49 16.52 -18.47
C LEU A 93 -11.56 16.48 -20.00
N VAL A 94 -11.77 15.31 -20.61
CA VAL A 94 -11.94 15.17 -22.06
C VAL A 94 -13.20 15.92 -22.51
N THR A 95 -14.32 15.75 -21.82
CA THR A 95 -15.56 16.48 -22.12
C THR A 95 -15.36 17.99 -22.03
N LEU A 96 -14.72 18.48 -20.96
CA LEU A 96 -14.40 19.90 -20.84
C LEU A 96 -13.46 20.36 -21.96
N SER A 97 -12.46 19.56 -22.32
CA SER A 97 -11.53 19.90 -23.41
C SER A 97 -12.22 20.02 -24.76
N VAL A 98 -13.26 19.21 -25.01
CA VAL A 98 -14.07 19.28 -26.24
C VAL A 98 -14.96 20.52 -26.28
N ILE A 99 -15.51 20.96 -25.12
CA ILE A 99 -16.25 22.23 -25.02
C ILE A 99 -15.33 23.40 -25.39
N GLY A 100 -14.08 23.34 -24.96
CA GLY A 100 -13.08 24.35 -25.31
C GLY A 100 -13.16 25.61 -24.45
N ALA A 101 -12.08 26.38 -24.51
CA ALA A 101 -11.90 27.55 -23.64
C ALA A 101 -12.79 28.73 -24.03
N GLU A 102 -13.14 28.85 -25.32
CA GLU A 102 -13.97 29.93 -25.86
C GLU A 102 -15.42 29.84 -25.37
N ASP A 103 -16.04 28.66 -25.50
CA ASP A 103 -17.40 28.42 -25.02
C ASP A 103 -17.48 28.49 -23.49
N ALA A 104 -16.47 27.94 -22.80
CA ALA A 104 -16.39 28.00 -21.34
C ALA A 104 -16.17 29.44 -20.81
N ALA A 105 -15.63 30.36 -21.62
CA ALA A 105 -15.46 31.75 -21.22
C ALA A 105 -16.80 32.48 -21.09
N LEU A 106 -17.82 32.05 -21.84
CA LEU A 106 -19.18 32.62 -21.83
C LEU A 106 -20.01 32.20 -20.61
N TRP A 107 -19.52 31.21 -19.84
CA TRP A 107 -20.24 30.72 -18.67
C TRP A 107 -20.29 31.75 -17.54
N PRO A 108 -21.33 31.73 -16.69
CA PRO A 108 -21.39 32.53 -15.47
C PRO A 108 -20.13 32.36 -14.62
N GLU A 109 -19.70 33.42 -13.95
CA GLU A 109 -18.49 33.39 -13.12
C GLU A 109 -18.55 32.30 -12.04
N ASP A 110 -19.69 32.13 -11.39
CA ASP A 110 -19.88 31.10 -10.37
C ASP A 110 -19.72 29.68 -10.95
N ALA A 111 -20.22 29.44 -12.17
CA ALA A 111 -20.05 28.17 -12.86
C ALA A 111 -18.57 27.92 -13.20
N ARG A 112 -17.86 28.94 -13.70
CA ARG A 112 -16.44 28.83 -14.04
C ARG A 112 -15.58 28.52 -12.81
N ARG A 113 -15.82 29.23 -11.70
CA ARG A 113 -15.14 29.01 -10.41
C ARG A 113 -15.44 27.62 -9.84
N THR A 114 -16.70 27.22 -9.87
CA THR A 114 -17.11 25.89 -9.39
C THR A 114 -16.44 24.79 -10.19
N VAL A 115 -16.45 24.87 -11.52
CA VAL A 115 -15.81 23.87 -12.39
C VAL A 115 -14.29 23.86 -12.20
N ALA A 116 -13.64 25.01 -12.09
CA ALA A 116 -12.21 25.08 -11.79
C ALA A 116 -11.88 24.40 -10.45
N GLY A 117 -12.68 24.67 -9.41
CA GLY A 117 -12.55 24.03 -8.10
C GLY A 117 -12.76 22.52 -8.14
N VAL A 118 -13.80 22.06 -8.86
CA VAL A 118 -14.07 20.62 -9.05
C VAL A 118 -12.92 19.95 -9.77
N VAL A 119 -12.41 20.52 -10.85
CA VAL A 119 -11.26 19.96 -11.58
C VAL A 119 -10.03 19.88 -10.67
N GLY A 120 -9.68 20.96 -9.98
CA GLY A 120 -8.55 20.97 -9.05
C GLY A 120 -8.70 19.96 -7.91
N GLY A 121 -9.90 19.86 -7.34
CA GLY A 121 -10.24 18.90 -6.30
C GLY A 121 -10.12 17.45 -6.78
N VAL A 122 -10.72 17.14 -7.93
CA VAL A 122 -10.68 15.78 -8.51
C VAL A 122 -9.25 15.38 -8.86
N VAL A 123 -8.47 16.26 -9.50
CA VAL A 123 -7.05 15.99 -9.81
C VAL A 123 -6.25 15.75 -8.54
N THR A 124 -6.47 16.55 -7.50
CA THR A 124 -5.82 16.38 -6.20
C THR A 124 -6.21 15.06 -5.54
N LEU A 125 -7.50 14.70 -5.60
CA LEU A 125 -8.00 13.43 -5.10
C LEU A 125 -7.33 12.26 -5.82
N CYS A 126 -7.24 12.32 -7.15
CA CYS A 126 -6.54 11.32 -7.96
C CYS A 126 -5.07 11.17 -7.54
N ALA A 127 -4.34 12.28 -7.41
CA ALA A 127 -2.94 12.28 -6.98
C ALA A 127 -2.77 11.71 -5.56
N ALA A 128 -3.61 12.14 -4.60
CA ALA A 128 -3.56 11.66 -3.22
C ALA A 128 -3.89 10.16 -3.13
N ARG A 129 -4.86 9.68 -3.93
CA ARG A 129 -5.18 8.25 -4.02
C ARG A 129 -4.04 7.44 -4.63
N MET A 130 -3.34 7.98 -5.63
CA MET A 130 -2.15 7.32 -6.16
C MET A 130 -1.00 7.26 -5.15
N ALA A 131 -0.79 8.31 -4.36
CA ALA A 131 0.19 8.27 -3.28
C ALA A 131 -0.15 7.16 -2.25
N TYR A 132 -1.43 6.99 -1.92
CA TYR A 132 -1.89 5.91 -1.05
C TYR A 132 -1.62 4.52 -1.63
N VAL A 133 -1.83 4.31 -2.94
CA VAL A 133 -1.49 3.05 -3.62
C VAL A 133 -0.01 2.73 -3.48
N VAL A 134 0.88 3.71 -3.67
CA VAL A 134 2.33 3.52 -3.52
C VAL A 134 2.70 3.16 -2.07
N TRP A 135 2.11 3.84 -1.08
CA TRP A 135 2.33 3.49 0.34
C TRP A 135 1.88 2.08 0.67
N ARG A 136 0.74 1.65 0.12
CA ARG A 136 0.21 0.29 0.31
C ARG A 136 1.16 -0.77 -0.26
N ASP A 137 1.76 -0.52 -1.42
CA ASP A 137 2.76 -1.44 -1.99
C ASP A 137 3.97 -1.60 -1.07
N ILE A 138 4.45 -0.51 -0.47
CA ILE A 138 5.55 -0.55 0.51
C ILE A 138 5.18 -1.42 1.71
N ASP A 139 3.94 -1.31 2.20
CA ASP A 139 3.47 -2.13 3.32
C ASP A 139 3.34 -3.61 2.96
N ILE A 140 2.94 -3.95 1.73
CA ILE A 140 2.92 -5.34 1.24
C ILE A 140 4.36 -5.89 1.21
N VAL A 141 5.33 -5.12 0.70
CA VAL A 141 6.74 -5.53 0.68
C VAL A 141 7.28 -5.71 2.09
N ARG A 142 6.91 -4.83 3.04
CA ARG A 142 7.28 -4.98 4.46
C ARG A 142 6.68 -6.24 5.08
N LEU A 143 5.44 -6.57 4.73
CA LEU A 143 4.79 -7.80 5.18
C LEU A 143 5.49 -9.03 4.63
N GLN A 144 5.81 -9.04 3.32
CA GLN A 144 6.57 -10.10 2.68
C GLN A 144 7.93 -10.30 3.34
N LYS A 145 8.66 -9.22 3.61
CA LYS A 145 9.93 -9.26 4.34
C LYS A 145 9.76 -9.91 5.71
N ARG A 146 8.79 -9.46 6.51
CA ARG A 146 8.54 -10.03 7.86
C ARG A 146 8.20 -11.51 7.82
N LEU A 147 7.45 -11.97 6.81
CA LEU A 147 7.10 -13.38 6.67
C LEU A 147 8.31 -14.23 6.29
N ILE A 148 9.18 -13.73 5.39
CA ILE A 148 10.42 -14.42 5.00
C ILE A 148 11.40 -14.48 6.19
N ASP A 149 11.63 -13.35 6.85
CA ASP A 149 12.53 -13.27 8.01
C ASP A 149 12.04 -14.17 9.16
N GLY A 150 10.73 -14.22 9.39
CA GLY A 150 10.11 -15.09 10.40
C GLY A 150 10.12 -16.59 10.05
N ALA A 151 10.05 -16.94 8.77
CA ALA A 151 10.21 -18.33 8.33
C ALA A 151 11.66 -18.79 8.53
N ALA A 152 12.63 -17.95 8.17
CA ALA A 152 14.05 -18.21 8.39
C ALA A 152 14.38 -18.37 9.88
N SER A 153 13.80 -17.55 10.76
CA SER A 153 14.02 -17.68 12.20
C SER A 153 13.44 -18.99 12.76
N LYS A 154 12.24 -19.40 12.33
CA LYS A 154 11.67 -20.69 12.72
C LYS A 154 12.51 -21.87 12.25
N GLU A 155 13.00 -21.83 11.01
CA GLU A 155 13.88 -22.89 10.49
C GLU A 155 15.19 -22.97 11.28
N SER A 156 15.76 -21.83 11.70
CA SER A 156 16.94 -21.84 12.59
C SER A 156 16.64 -22.39 13.97
N GLU A 157 15.51 -22.03 14.59
CA GLU A 157 15.10 -22.55 15.90
C GLU A 157 14.85 -24.06 15.85
N GLU A 158 14.16 -24.55 14.82
CA GLU A 158 13.92 -26.00 14.61
C GLU A 158 15.23 -26.77 14.42
N ARG A 159 16.21 -26.20 13.68
CA ARG A 159 17.55 -26.80 13.56
C ARG A 159 18.31 -26.81 14.87
N GLU A 160 18.25 -25.73 15.64
CA GLU A 160 18.92 -25.66 16.95
C GLU A 160 18.30 -26.66 17.95
N LEU A 161 16.98 -26.78 17.97
CA LEU A 161 16.26 -27.77 18.78
C LEU A 161 16.65 -29.20 18.38
N ALA A 162 16.68 -29.50 17.07
CA ALA A 162 17.11 -30.81 16.59
C ALA A 162 18.56 -31.15 16.98
N LEU A 163 19.47 -30.18 16.87
CA LEU A 163 20.87 -30.34 17.31
C LEU A 163 21.00 -30.49 18.83
N ALA A 164 20.16 -29.81 19.61
CA ALA A 164 20.11 -29.94 21.05
C ALA A 164 19.61 -31.33 21.47
N ASP A 165 18.54 -31.81 20.84
CA ASP A 165 18.00 -33.15 21.07
C ASP A 165 19.02 -34.24 20.70
N GLU A 166 19.72 -34.10 19.58
CA GLU A 166 20.80 -35.02 19.18
C GLU A 166 21.94 -35.01 20.22
N LYS A 167 22.37 -33.84 20.70
CA LYS A 167 23.40 -33.73 21.74
C LYS A 167 22.96 -34.35 23.06
N VAL A 168 21.72 -34.13 23.49
CA VAL A 168 21.16 -34.72 24.72
C VAL A 168 21.05 -36.24 24.58
N ALA A 169 20.57 -36.74 23.45
CA ALA A 169 20.51 -38.17 23.16
C ALA A 169 21.90 -38.81 23.19
N ARG A 170 22.90 -38.13 22.61
CA ARG A 170 24.30 -38.58 22.65
C ARG A 170 24.87 -38.60 24.08
N ILE A 171 24.59 -37.60 24.91
CA ILE A 171 25.02 -37.58 26.32
C ILE A 171 24.37 -38.72 27.10
N ARG A 172 23.06 -38.96 26.91
CA ARG A 172 22.34 -40.08 27.54
C ARG A 172 22.89 -41.43 27.08
N GLY A 173 23.16 -41.59 25.79
CA GLY A 173 23.73 -42.83 25.21
C GLY A 173 25.20 -43.06 25.56
N ALA A 174 25.96 -42.00 25.86
CA ALA A 174 27.37 -42.08 26.22
C ALA A 174 27.63 -42.72 27.60
N ASN A 175 26.58 -43.10 28.35
CA ASN A 175 26.70 -43.79 29.63
C ASN A 175 27.72 -43.09 30.54
N VAL A 176 27.56 -41.77 30.70
CA VAL A 176 28.51 -40.92 31.45
C VAL A 176 28.64 -41.50 32.85
N ARG A 177 29.79 -42.14 33.11
CA ARG A 177 30.09 -42.68 34.44
C ARG A 177 29.98 -41.53 35.44
N PRO A 178 29.30 -41.72 36.58
CA PRO A 178 29.25 -40.68 37.61
C PRO A 178 30.68 -40.29 37.94
N VAL A 179 31.02 -39.04 37.65
CA VAL A 179 32.32 -38.49 38.01
C VAL A 179 32.32 -38.42 39.54
N GLU A 180 33.28 -39.09 40.18
CA GLU A 180 33.49 -38.98 41.62
C GLU A 180 33.74 -37.51 41.96
N VAL A 181 32.71 -36.87 42.54
CA VAL A 181 32.84 -35.52 43.08
C VAL A 181 33.68 -35.63 44.34
N LYS A 182 34.99 -35.40 44.22
CA LYS A 182 35.86 -35.29 45.40
C LYS A 182 35.32 -34.13 46.25
N PRO A 183 35.03 -34.35 47.54
CA PRO A 183 34.57 -33.27 48.41
C PRO A 183 35.61 -32.13 48.38
N PRO A 184 35.17 -30.86 48.32
CA PRO A 184 36.08 -29.73 48.26
C PRO A 184 37.03 -29.80 49.46
N LYS A 185 38.34 -29.82 49.19
CA LYS A 185 39.38 -29.80 50.23
C LYS A 185 39.16 -28.53 51.05
N ALA A 186 38.90 -28.67 52.35
CA ALA A 186 38.82 -27.52 53.23
C ALA A 186 40.15 -26.76 53.14
N TRP A 187 40.09 -25.44 52.91
CA TRP A 187 41.27 -24.59 52.92
C TRP A 187 41.81 -24.56 54.36
N GLY A 188 42.85 -25.35 54.66
CA GLY A 188 43.50 -25.30 55.97
C GLY A 188 44.19 -26.55 56.52
N GLU A 189 44.48 -27.59 55.72
CA GLU A 189 45.44 -28.66 56.07
C GLU A 189 46.42 -28.97 54.93
#